data_AF-A0A9E6CR38-F1
#
_entry.id   AF-A0A9E6CR38-F1
#
_cell.length_a   1.000
_cell.length_b   1.000
_cell.length_c   1.000
_cell.angle_alpha   90.00
_cell.angle_beta   90.00
_cell.angle_gamma   90.00
#
_symmetry.space_group_name_H-M   'P 1'
#
loop_
_entity.id
_entity.type
_entity.pdbx_description
1 polymer ?
#
loop_
_entity_poly.entity_id
_entity_poly.type
_entity_poly.pdbx_seq_one_letter_code
_entity_poly.pdbx_strand_id
1 'polypeptide(L)'
;MRFFRSDDQLLHDPQTFMVRGNMVASEDKPERAVLLETGALGAGLERCEARNFPFLDKASVHSSDYLDFLINGYDEWKQLPGASDEIIANVSPSRDHAGYSSSIIGRAGWHLGDHAAPIGPYTAVSAMASADVALSATHDVLEGAKESYALCRSPGHHCSRDQAAGHCFLNNAAIAASFALQAGRRPAILDIDVH
;
A
#
# COMPACT_ATOMS: atom_id res chain seq x y z
N MET A 1 19.38 -2.42 -15.96
CA MET A 1 17.97 -2.54 -15.54
C MET A 1 17.53 -1.17 -15.05
N ARG A 2 16.30 -0.75 -15.38
CA ARG A 2 15.71 0.47 -14.82
C ARG A 2 15.01 0.17 -13.52
N PHE A 3 14.94 1.16 -12.64
CA PHE A 3 14.05 1.12 -11.48
C PHE A 3 13.16 2.35 -11.42
N PHE A 4 11.95 2.16 -10.93
CA PHE A 4 10.94 3.21 -10.80
C PHE A 4 10.74 3.58 -9.33
N ARG A 5 10.59 4.87 -9.06
CA ARG A 5 10.29 5.44 -7.74
C ARG A 5 9.41 6.69 -7.92
N SER A 6 8.64 7.03 -6.89
CA SER A 6 7.99 8.33 -6.72
C SER A 6 8.35 8.92 -5.36
N ASP A 7 8.61 10.22 -5.30
CA ASP A 7 8.88 10.90 -4.03
C ASP A 7 7.61 11.02 -3.16
N ASP A 8 6.40 10.93 -3.73
CA ASP A 8 5.13 10.91 -2.97
C ASP A 8 5.03 9.68 -2.06
N GLN A 9 5.78 8.61 -2.36
CA GLN A 9 5.92 7.45 -1.49
C GLN A 9 6.47 7.82 -0.11
N LEU A 10 7.21 8.92 0.02
CA LEU A 10 7.82 9.36 1.28
C LEU A 10 6.85 10.07 2.22
N LEU A 11 5.67 10.48 1.73
CA LEU A 11 4.73 11.29 2.51
C LEU A 11 4.08 10.51 3.67
N HIS A 12 3.88 9.20 3.52
CA HIS A 12 3.43 8.35 4.62
C HIS A 12 4.59 8.18 5.60
N ASP A 13 4.46 8.65 6.84
CA ASP A 13 5.47 8.45 7.88
C ASP A 13 4.76 8.01 9.16
N PRO A 14 4.41 6.71 9.26
CA PRO A 14 3.64 6.20 10.38
C PRO A 14 4.50 6.27 11.65
N GLN A 15 3.95 6.81 12.72
CA GLN A 15 4.71 7.04 13.94
C GLN A 15 4.78 5.78 14.79
N THR A 16 3.65 5.08 14.95
CA THR A 16 3.58 3.92 15.85
C THR A 16 2.75 2.77 15.31
N PHE A 17 3.09 1.56 15.74
CA PHE A 17 2.28 0.37 15.51
C PHE A 17 2.29 -0.54 16.73
N MET A 18 1.35 -1.49 16.78
CA MET A 18 1.22 -2.37 17.95
C MET A 18 2.03 -3.66 17.78
N VAL A 19 2.93 -3.92 18.73
CA VAL A 19 3.66 -5.19 18.84
C VAL A 19 3.39 -5.80 20.20
N ARG A 20 2.76 -6.98 20.22
CA ARG A 20 2.48 -7.74 21.45
C ARG A 20 1.77 -6.89 22.52
N GLY A 21 0.81 -6.07 22.11
CA GLY A 21 0.03 -5.18 22.99
C GLY A 21 0.71 -3.86 23.36
N ASN A 22 1.92 -3.58 22.87
CA ASN A 22 2.63 -2.33 23.13
C ASN A 22 2.68 -1.47 21.87
N MET A 23 2.46 -0.16 22.02
CA MET A 23 2.74 0.79 20.94
C MET A 23 4.25 1.03 20.86
N VAL A 24 4.83 0.74 19.70
CA VAL A 24 6.25 0.93 19.41
C VAL A 24 6.41 1.78 18.16
N ALA A 25 7.59 2.36 17.96
CA ALA A 25 7.89 3.17 16.77
C ALA A 25 7.79 2.31 15.50
N SER A 26 7.21 2.85 14.43
CA SER A 26 7.12 2.14 13.15
C SER A 26 8.49 1.84 12.55
N GLU A 27 8.61 0.65 11.96
CA GLU A 27 9.79 0.25 11.18
C GLU A 27 9.61 0.57 9.68
N ASP A 28 8.39 0.77 9.18
CA ASP A 28 8.12 1.15 7.78
C ASP A 28 8.33 2.66 7.53
N LYS A 29 9.57 3.11 7.66
CA LYS A 29 9.92 4.53 7.56
C LYS A 29 10.32 4.96 6.13
N PRO A 30 10.20 6.26 5.79
CA PRO A 30 10.60 6.79 4.48
C PRO A 30 12.06 6.49 4.12
N GLU A 31 12.95 6.42 5.11
CA GLU A 31 14.37 6.14 4.92
C GLU A 31 14.63 4.80 4.23
N ARG A 32 13.73 3.82 4.37
CA ARG A 32 13.85 2.53 3.67
C ARG A 32 13.92 2.71 2.16
N ALA A 33 13.06 3.58 1.61
CA ALA A 33 13.04 3.87 0.18
C ALA A 33 14.32 4.58 -0.29
N VAL A 34 14.86 5.49 0.53
CA VAL A 34 16.12 6.21 0.25
C VAL A 34 17.32 5.26 0.26
N LEU A 35 17.37 4.33 1.22
CA LEU A 35 18.43 3.33 1.32
C LEU A 35 18.40 2.34 0.14
N LEU A 36 17.22 1.88 -0.24
CA LEU A 36 17.04 1.02 -1.41
C LEU A 36 17.42 1.72 -2.71
N GLU A 37 17.08 3.00 -2.85
CA GLU A 37 17.47 3.79 -4.02
C GLU A 37 18.99 3.94 -4.08
N THR A 38 19.63 4.27 -2.97
CA THR A 38 21.10 4.36 -2.88
C THR A 38 21.74 3.03 -3.29
N GLY A 39 21.20 1.90 -2.82
CA GLY A 39 21.66 0.57 -3.21
C GLY A 39 21.47 0.27 -4.69
N ALA A 40 20.31 0.64 -5.26
CA ALA A 40 20.01 0.46 -6.68
C ALA A 40 20.97 1.26 -7.58
N LEU A 41 21.21 2.53 -7.23
CA LEU A 41 22.18 3.39 -7.92
C LEU A 41 23.60 2.85 -7.79
N GLY A 42 24.01 2.41 -6.60
CA GLY A 42 25.31 1.79 -6.37
C GLY A 42 25.53 0.48 -7.15
N ALA A 43 24.45 -0.24 -7.44
CA ALA A 43 24.46 -1.43 -8.31
C ALA A 43 24.40 -1.08 -9.81
N GLY A 44 24.40 0.20 -10.18
CA GLY A 44 24.40 0.65 -11.58
C GLY A 44 23.03 0.59 -12.26
N LEU A 45 21.93 0.55 -11.50
CA LEU A 45 20.58 0.67 -12.08
C LEU A 45 20.28 2.14 -12.39
N GLU A 46 19.45 2.35 -13.41
CA GLU A 46 19.02 3.68 -13.84
C GLU A 46 17.71 4.07 -13.16
N ARG A 47 17.70 5.21 -12.45
CA ARG A 47 16.48 5.77 -11.83
C ARG A 47 15.55 6.31 -12.92
N CYS A 48 14.29 5.94 -12.83
CA CYS A 48 13.19 6.51 -13.60
C CYS A 48 12.09 6.99 -12.64
N GLU A 49 11.47 8.12 -12.97
CA GLU A 49 10.28 8.58 -12.24
C GLU A 49 9.07 7.72 -12.64
N ALA A 50 8.28 7.35 -11.63
CA ALA A 50 7.03 6.64 -11.85
C ALA A 50 6.02 7.55 -12.55
N ARG A 51 5.21 6.97 -13.44
CA ARG A 51 4.13 7.64 -14.13
C ARG A 51 2.86 7.53 -13.30
N ASN A 52 1.99 8.53 -13.38
CA ASN A 52 0.65 8.42 -12.82
C ASN A 52 -0.25 7.59 -13.74
N PHE A 53 -0.84 6.53 -13.21
CA PHE A 53 -1.84 5.72 -13.91
C PHE A 53 -3.27 6.12 -13.54
N PRO A 54 -4.26 5.81 -14.38
CA PRO A 54 -5.68 5.88 -14.02
C PRO A 54 -5.98 5.20 -12.67
N PHE A 55 -6.92 5.77 -11.91
CA PHE A 55 -7.36 5.20 -10.64
C PHE A 55 -7.82 3.74 -10.78
N LEU A 56 -8.52 3.41 -11.87
CA LEU A 56 -9.05 2.06 -12.11
C LEU A 56 -7.95 0.99 -12.22
N ASP A 57 -6.76 1.35 -12.71
CA ASP A 57 -5.64 0.41 -12.81
C ASP A 57 -5.11 0.06 -11.41
N LYS A 58 -4.96 1.09 -10.55
CA LYS A 58 -4.57 0.95 -9.13
C LYS A 58 -5.64 0.25 -8.29
N ALA A 59 -6.91 0.46 -8.62
CA ALA A 59 -8.06 -0.11 -7.90
C ALA A 59 -8.37 -1.56 -8.29
N SER A 60 -7.74 -2.10 -9.33
CA SER A 60 -8.22 -3.29 -10.06
C SER A 60 -8.38 -4.58 -9.25
N VAL A 61 -7.72 -4.70 -8.09
CA VAL A 61 -7.75 -5.89 -7.24
C VAL A 61 -8.44 -5.68 -5.89
N HIS A 62 -8.78 -4.43 -5.56
CA HIS A 62 -9.34 -4.06 -4.27
C HIS A 62 -10.83 -3.76 -4.36
N SER A 63 -11.56 -3.99 -3.26
CA SER A 63 -12.98 -3.64 -3.19
C SER A 63 -13.18 -2.11 -3.17
N SER A 64 -14.30 -1.65 -3.73
CA SER A 64 -14.68 -0.23 -3.72
C SER A 64 -14.78 0.33 -2.31
N ASP A 65 -15.38 -0.44 -1.39
CA ASP A 65 -15.63 0.00 -0.02
C ASP A 65 -14.31 0.18 0.75
N TYR A 66 -13.34 -0.70 0.50
CA TYR A 66 -12.00 -0.55 1.07
C TYR A 66 -11.25 0.66 0.51
N LEU A 67 -11.33 0.90 -0.80
CA LEU A 67 -10.68 2.04 -1.43
C LEU A 67 -11.30 3.36 -0.95
N ASP A 68 -12.63 3.42 -0.82
CA ASP A 68 -13.32 4.56 -0.22
C ASP A 68 -12.85 4.80 1.22
N PHE A 69 -12.79 3.76 2.04
CA PHE A 69 -12.25 3.85 3.40
C PHE A 69 -10.79 4.33 3.42
N LEU A 70 -9.93 3.78 2.57
CA LEU A 70 -8.51 4.15 2.52
C LEU A 70 -8.33 5.64 2.15
N ILE A 71 -9.12 6.13 1.19
CA ILE A 71 -9.02 7.50 0.66
C ILE A 71 -9.68 8.51 1.60
N ASN A 72 -10.89 8.23 2.08
CA ASN A 72 -11.74 9.19 2.78
C ASN A 72 -11.79 8.97 4.31
N GLY A 73 -11.37 7.79 4.79
CA GLY A 73 -11.54 7.40 6.18
C GLY A 73 -10.74 8.25 7.16
N TYR A 74 -9.58 8.78 6.77
CA TYR A 74 -8.77 9.64 7.62
C TYR A 74 -9.49 10.94 7.99
N ASP A 75 -10.07 11.61 7.00
CA ASP A 75 -10.77 12.88 7.20
C ASP A 75 -11.99 12.70 8.10
N GLU A 76 -12.73 11.59 7.94
CA GLU A 76 -13.85 11.24 8.82
C GLU A 76 -13.37 10.87 10.23
N TRP A 77 -12.26 10.14 10.36
CA TRP A 77 -11.66 9.80 11.65
C TRP A 77 -11.30 11.05 12.45
N LYS A 78 -10.70 12.05 11.81
CA LYS A 78 -10.34 13.31 12.47
C LYS A 78 -11.55 14.17 12.88
N GLN A 79 -12.77 13.86 12.42
CA GLN A 79 -13.99 14.49 12.95
C GLN A 79 -14.45 13.91 14.30
N LEU A 80 -13.93 12.76 14.73
CA LEU A 80 -14.31 12.16 16.00
C LEU A 80 -13.69 12.95 17.18
N PRO A 81 -14.47 13.28 18.22
CA PRO A 81 -13.93 13.86 19.44
C PRO A 81 -12.89 12.93 20.08
N GLY A 82 -11.66 13.42 20.28
CA GLY A 82 -10.58 12.65 20.91
C GLY A 82 -9.91 11.61 20.01
N ALA A 83 -10.10 11.69 18.68
CA ALA A 83 -9.40 10.82 17.73
C ALA A 83 -7.88 10.95 17.83
N SER A 84 -7.17 9.82 17.72
CA SER A 84 -5.72 9.79 17.52
C SER A 84 -5.32 10.44 16.19
N ASP A 85 -4.01 10.66 16.00
CA ASP A 85 -3.47 11.22 14.77
C ASP A 85 -3.41 10.23 13.61
N GLU A 86 -3.50 8.94 13.91
CA GLU A 86 -3.54 7.84 12.95
C GLU A 86 -4.76 6.97 13.25
N ILE A 87 -5.40 6.42 12.21
CA ILE A 87 -6.42 5.40 12.39
C ILE A 87 -5.73 4.12 12.87
N ILE A 88 -6.11 3.67 14.06
CA ILE A 88 -5.77 2.36 14.58
C ILE A 88 -7.07 1.73 15.05
N ALA A 89 -7.46 0.61 14.44
CA ALA A 89 -8.67 -0.08 14.82
C ALA A 89 -8.56 -0.56 16.27
N ASN A 90 -9.60 -0.34 17.07
CA ASN A 90 -9.75 -0.88 18.42
C ASN A 90 -10.93 -1.87 18.54
N VAL A 91 -11.61 -2.11 17.42
CA VAL A 91 -12.71 -3.07 17.30
C VAL A 91 -12.41 -3.96 16.09
N SER A 92 -12.74 -5.25 16.19
CA SER A 92 -12.60 -6.19 15.08
C SER A 92 -13.90 -6.98 14.96
N PRO A 93 -14.63 -6.86 13.84
CA PRO A 93 -15.90 -7.54 13.68
C PRO A 93 -15.68 -9.03 13.43
N SER A 94 -16.48 -9.88 14.07
CA SER A 94 -16.69 -11.25 13.61
C SER A 94 -17.50 -11.21 12.32
N ARG A 95 -16.83 -11.12 11.18
CA ARG A 95 -17.45 -10.89 9.85
C ARG A 95 -18.53 -11.91 9.45
N ASP A 96 -18.52 -13.11 10.02
CA ASP A 96 -19.57 -14.12 9.83
C ASP A 96 -20.94 -13.72 10.41
N HIS A 97 -20.95 -12.78 11.36
CA HIS A 97 -22.14 -12.35 12.10
C HIS A 97 -22.36 -10.83 12.08
N ALA A 98 -21.35 -10.07 11.69
CA ALA A 98 -21.40 -8.62 11.63
C ALA A 98 -21.72 -8.12 10.21
N GLY A 99 -22.57 -7.10 10.11
CA GLY A 99 -22.76 -6.34 8.88
C GLY A 99 -21.73 -5.22 8.72
N TYR A 100 -21.63 -4.69 7.51
CA TYR A 100 -20.80 -3.52 7.24
C TYR A 100 -21.36 -2.28 7.95
N SER A 101 -20.49 -1.55 8.67
CA SER A 101 -20.89 -0.42 9.51
C SER A 101 -20.80 0.91 8.77
N SER A 102 -21.74 1.81 9.04
CA SER A 102 -21.68 3.20 8.58
C SER A 102 -20.81 4.11 9.46
N SER A 103 -20.34 3.64 10.61
CA SER A 103 -19.40 4.39 11.47
C SER A 103 -17.97 4.17 11.03
N ILE A 104 -17.16 5.24 10.99
CA ILE A 104 -15.72 5.14 10.75
C ILE A 104 -14.99 4.18 11.70
N ILE A 105 -15.42 4.07 12.97
CA ILE A 105 -14.82 3.11 13.93
C ILE A 105 -15.08 1.67 13.47
N GLY A 106 -16.31 1.39 13.03
CA GLY A 106 -16.68 0.08 12.51
C GLY A 106 -15.99 -0.24 11.19
N ARG A 107 -15.86 0.73 10.29
CA ARG A 107 -15.11 0.56 9.02
C ARG A 107 -13.63 0.36 9.26
N ALA A 108 -13.02 1.08 10.20
CA ALA A 108 -11.63 0.87 10.60
C ALA A 108 -11.41 -0.57 11.07
N GLY A 109 -12.29 -1.09 11.94
CA GLY A 109 -12.23 -2.49 12.34
C GLY A 109 -12.47 -3.50 11.22
N TRP A 110 -13.28 -3.13 10.22
CA TRP A 110 -13.59 -3.98 9.08
C TRP A 110 -12.44 -4.06 8.06
N HIS A 111 -11.69 -2.97 7.89
CA HIS A 111 -10.67 -2.78 6.85
C HIS A 111 -9.23 -2.79 7.35
N LEU A 112 -8.98 -2.76 8.66
CA LEU A 112 -7.66 -3.01 9.23
C LEU A 112 -7.64 -4.45 9.75
N GLY A 113 -6.89 -5.31 9.07
CA GLY A 113 -6.76 -6.74 9.42
C GLY A 113 -5.89 -6.99 10.64
N ASP A 114 -5.08 -6.01 11.03
CA ASP A 114 -4.25 -6.00 12.22
C ASP A 114 -4.03 -4.56 12.73
N HIS A 115 -3.12 -4.41 13.69
CA HIS A 115 -2.72 -3.12 14.26
C HIS A 115 -1.33 -2.66 13.77
N ALA A 116 -0.85 -3.21 12.66
CA ALA A 116 0.44 -2.91 12.06
C ALA A 116 0.35 -1.97 10.85
N ALA A 117 -0.85 -1.65 10.37
CA ALA A 117 -1.08 -0.73 9.25
C ALA A 117 -1.84 0.54 9.68
N PRO A 118 -1.24 1.41 10.53
CA PRO A 118 -1.87 2.67 10.92
C PRO A 118 -2.07 3.58 9.68
N ILE A 119 -3.21 4.27 9.61
CA ILE A 119 -3.52 5.18 8.50
C ILE A 119 -3.39 6.62 8.98
N GLY A 120 -2.34 7.32 8.53
CA GLY A 120 -2.16 8.77 8.66
C GLY A 120 -2.64 9.57 7.43
N PRO A 121 -2.48 10.91 7.44
CA PRO A 121 -3.06 11.84 6.46
C PRO A 121 -2.60 11.60 5.01
N TYR A 122 -1.39 11.07 4.81
CA TYR A 122 -0.81 10.87 3.48
C TYR A 122 -0.72 9.40 3.07
N THR A 123 -1.33 8.49 3.84
CA THR A 123 -1.25 7.05 3.59
C THR A 123 -1.84 6.68 2.23
N ALA A 124 -3.02 7.19 1.91
CA ALA A 124 -3.64 6.94 0.60
C ALA A 124 -2.78 7.46 -0.56
N VAL A 125 -2.24 8.68 -0.43
CA VAL A 125 -1.38 9.28 -1.47
C VAL A 125 -0.13 8.44 -1.70
N SER A 126 0.59 8.09 -0.64
CA SER A 126 1.79 7.27 -0.70
C SER A 126 1.51 5.86 -1.24
N ALA A 127 0.41 5.23 -0.82
CA ALA A 127 0.01 3.91 -1.31
C ALA A 127 -0.31 3.94 -2.82
N MET A 128 -1.03 4.97 -3.29
CA MET A 128 -1.33 5.15 -4.72
C MET A 128 -0.05 5.39 -5.54
N ALA A 129 0.89 6.19 -5.02
CA ALA A 129 2.19 6.40 -5.63
C ALA A 129 3.01 5.10 -5.71
N SER A 130 2.94 4.24 -4.67
CA SER A 130 3.57 2.93 -4.70
C SER A 130 2.95 2.00 -5.75
N ALA A 131 1.63 2.05 -5.93
CA ALA A 131 0.96 1.30 -6.99
C ALA A 131 1.37 1.80 -8.39
N ASP A 132 1.52 3.13 -8.56
CA ASP A 132 2.01 3.74 -9.80
C ASP A 132 3.45 3.32 -10.13
N VAL A 133 4.30 3.11 -9.12
CA VAL A 133 5.65 2.55 -9.29
C VAL A 133 5.61 1.11 -9.79
N ALA A 134 4.74 0.27 -9.22
CA ALA A 134 4.54 -1.11 -9.67
C ALA A 134 4.03 -1.17 -11.12
N LEU A 135 3.06 -0.32 -11.46
CA LEU A 135 2.52 -0.21 -12.82
C LEU A 135 3.56 0.32 -13.81
N SER A 136 4.40 1.28 -13.40
CA SER A 136 5.48 1.83 -14.24
C SER A 136 6.49 0.75 -14.63
N ALA A 137 6.97 -0.04 -13.65
CA ALA A 137 7.90 -1.14 -13.91
C ALA A 137 7.26 -2.26 -14.73
N THR A 138 5.97 -2.55 -14.50
CA THR A 138 5.23 -3.55 -15.28
C THR A 138 5.07 -3.11 -16.73
N HIS A 139 4.67 -1.86 -16.94
CA HIS A 139 4.57 -1.26 -18.27
C HIS A 139 5.92 -1.29 -18.98
N ASP A 140 7.02 -1.04 -18.27
CA ASP A 140 8.36 -1.11 -18.81
C ASP A 140 8.70 -2.47 -19.44
N VAL A 141 8.34 -3.55 -18.74
CA VAL A 141 8.50 -4.92 -19.21
C VAL A 141 7.55 -5.23 -20.36
N LEU A 142 6.31 -4.71 -20.33
CA LEU A 142 5.36 -4.88 -21.42
C LEU A 142 5.82 -4.21 -22.73
N GLU A 143 6.56 -3.10 -22.64
CA GLU A 143 7.19 -2.39 -23.76
C GLU A 143 8.51 -3.03 -24.24
N GLY A 144 8.91 -4.17 -23.66
CA GLY A 144 10.02 -4.98 -24.14
C GLY A 144 11.28 -4.93 -23.28
N ALA A 145 11.28 -4.26 -22.12
CA ALA A 145 12.35 -4.43 -21.15
C ALA A 145 12.39 -5.89 -20.66
N LYS A 146 13.59 -6.47 -20.55
CA LYS A 146 13.77 -7.84 -20.04
C LYS A 146 13.36 -7.97 -18.57
N GLU A 147 13.65 -6.93 -17.79
CA GLU A 147 13.45 -6.85 -16.35
C GLU A 147 13.37 -5.38 -15.93
N SER A 148 12.62 -5.12 -14.86
CA SER A 148 12.42 -3.78 -14.30
C SER A 148 12.18 -3.89 -12.80
N TYR A 149 12.66 -2.91 -12.03
CA TYR A 149 12.52 -2.89 -10.58
C TYR A 149 11.51 -1.82 -10.14
N ALA A 150 10.43 -2.23 -9.47
CA ALA A 150 9.50 -1.35 -8.80
C ALA A 150 9.95 -1.12 -7.35
N LEU A 151 10.49 0.05 -7.02
CA LEU A 151 10.88 0.40 -5.65
C LEU A 151 9.65 0.83 -4.84
N CYS A 152 8.77 -0.13 -4.55
CA CYS A 152 7.51 0.10 -3.85
C CYS A 152 7.71 0.41 -2.36
N ARG A 153 6.90 1.36 -1.85
CA ARG A 153 6.83 1.82 -0.47
C ARG A 153 5.60 2.72 -0.33
N SER A 154 4.64 2.43 0.53
CA SER A 154 4.57 1.26 1.44
C SER A 154 4.50 -0.10 0.71
N PRO A 155 4.86 -1.21 1.39
CA PRO A 155 4.75 -2.56 0.82
C PRO A 155 3.29 -2.95 0.53
N GLY A 156 3.07 -4.13 -0.06
CA GLY A 156 1.73 -4.51 -0.54
C GLY A 156 1.24 -5.93 -0.26
N HIS A 157 2.11 -6.91 -0.01
CA HIS A 157 1.74 -8.32 -0.09
C HIS A 157 0.78 -8.83 1.01
N HIS A 158 0.72 -8.18 2.17
CA HIS A 158 -0.22 -8.51 3.24
C HIS A 158 -1.64 -7.98 2.99
N CYS A 159 -1.80 -7.05 2.05
CA CYS A 159 -3.09 -6.44 1.77
C CYS A 159 -3.99 -7.43 1.02
N SER A 160 -5.14 -7.73 1.61
CA SER A 160 -6.18 -8.55 0.98
C SER A 160 -7.01 -7.70 0.01
N ARG A 161 -8.08 -8.29 -0.57
CA ARG A 161 -9.01 -7.54 -1.42
C ARG A 161 -9.63 -6.33 -0.70
N ASP A 162 -9.81 -6.39 0.62
CA ASP A 162 -10.57 -5.39 1.37
C ASP A 162 -9.99 -5.05 2.74
N GLN A 163 -8.73 -5.40 3.03
CA GLN A 163 -8.08 -5.08 4.29
C GLN A 163 -6.62 -4.67 4.12
N ALA A 164 -6.20 -3.62 4.83
CA ALA A 164 -4.81 -3.27 5.09
C ALA A 164 -4.28 -4.13 6.25
N ALA A 165 -3.00 -4.53 6.19
CA ALA A 165 -2.34 -5.33 7.20
C ALA A 165 -0.82 -5.25 7.03
N GLY A 166 -0.04 -5.45 8.08
CA GLY A 166 1.43 -5.57 8.00
C GLY A 166 2.11 -4.44 7.22
N HIS A 167 1.78 -3.18 7.54
CA HIS A 167 2.26 -1.99 6.82
C HIS A 167 1.81 -1.88 5.34
N CYS A 168 0.96 -2.78 4.86
CA CYS A 168 0.51 -2.82 3.46
C CYS A 168 -0.90 -2.24 3.31
N PHE A 169 -1.07 -1.37 2.31
CA PHE A 169 -2.35 -0.69 2.03
C PHE A 169 -2.90 -0.97 0.62
N LEU A 170 -2.04 -1.16 -0.38
CA LEU A 170 -2.43 -1.62 -1.71
C LEU A 170 -1.50 -2.75 -2.12
N ASN A 171 -2.05 -3.80 -2.71
CA ASN A 171 -1.27 -4.96 -3.11
C ASN A 171 -0.58 -4.70 -4.45
N ASN A 172 0.57 -4.03 -4.38
CA ASN A 172 1.39 -3.64 -5.53
C ASN A 172 1.66 -4.81 -6.50
N ALA A 173 1.97 -6.00 -5.98
CA ALA A 173 2.24 -7.19 -6.78
C ALA A 173 0.99 -7.72 -7.48
N ALA A 174 -0.16 -7.76 -6.78
CA ALA A 174 -1.43 -8.15 -7.38
C ALA A 174 -1.91 -7.13 -8.43
N ILE A 175 -1.72 -5.82 -8.18
CA ILE A 175 -2.01 -4.75 -9.15
C ILE A 175 -1.16 -4.91 -10.40
N ALA A 176 0.15 -5.14 -10.26
CA ALA A 176 1.06 -5.41 -11.38
C ALA A 176 0.63 -6.66 -12.18
N ALA A 177 0.27 -7.75 -11.50
CA ALA A 177 -0.22 -8.96 -12.15
C ALA A 177 -1.56 -8.73 -12.88
N SER A 178 -2.49 -8.01 -12.26
CA SER A 178 -3.76 -7.60 -12.88
C SER A 178 -3.54 -6.79 -14.15
N PHE A 179 -2.63 -5.82 -14.12
CA PHE A 179 -2.28 -5.00 -15.28
C PHE A 179 -1.64 -5.83 -16.41
N ALA A 180 -0.74 -6.75 -16.08
CA ALA A 180 -0.16 -7.67 -17.06
C ALA A 180 -1.21 -8.64 -17.66
N LEU A 181 -2.16 -9.13 -16.86
CA LEU A 181 -3.28 -9.94 -17.34
C LEU A 181 -4.15 -9.17 -18.34
N GLN A 182 -4.48 -7.91 -18.05
CA GLN A 182 -5.23 -7.03 -18.95
C GLN A 182 -4.49 -6.80 -20.29
N ALA A 183 -3.15 -6.79 -20.26
CA ALA A 183 -2.31 -6.75 -21.46
C ALA A 183 -2.18 -8.11 -22.18
N GLY A 184 -2.98 -9.12 -21.83
CA GLY A 184 -2.98 -10.44 -22.47
C GLY A 184 -1.82 -11.35 -22.05
N ARG A 185 -1.14 -11.04 -20.95
CA ARG A 185 -0.07 -11.91 -20.39
C ARG A 185 -0.67 -12.92 -19.40
N ARG A 186 0.18 -13.84 -18.93
CA ARG A 186 -0.15 -14.84 -17.90
C ARG A 186 0.91 -14.78 -16.78
N PRO A 187 0.81 -13.81 -15.87
CA PRO A 187 1.82 -13.59 -14.84
C PRO A 187 1.76 -14.69 -13.77
N ALA A 188 2.90 -14.89 -13.11
CA ALA A 188 3.00 -15.60 -11.84
C ALA A 188 3.61 -14.63 -10.81
N ILE A 189 3.16 -14.72 -9.57
CA ILE A 189 3.75 -14.00 -8.44
C ILE A 189 4.55 -15.01 -7.63
N LEU A 190 5.82 -14.71 -7.42
CA LEU A 190 6.69 -15.43 -6.49
C LEU A 190 7.01 -14.47 -5.35
N ASP A 191 6.49 -14.77 -4.17
CA ASP A 191 6.82 -14.04 -2.96
C ASP A 191 7.97 -14.75 -2.22
N ILE A 192 9.03 -13.99 -1.95
CA ILE A 192 10.23 -14.46 -1.23
C ILE A 192 10.44 -13.68 0.07
N ASP A 193 9.47 -12.83 0.44
CA ASP A 193 9.45 -12.20 1.75
C ASP A 193 9.37 -13.26 2.85
N VAL A 194 9.76 -12.90 4.07
CA VAL A 194 9.95 -13.83 5.19
C VAL A 194 8.64 -14.26 5.85
N HIS A 195 7.59 -13.47 5.70
CA HIS A 195 6.29 -13.68 6.35
C HIS A 195 5.41 -14.66 5.57
#